data_AF-A0A7J6N3E4-F1
#
_entry.id   AF-A0A7J6N3E4-F1
#
_cell.length_a   1.000
_cell.length_b   1.000
_cell.length_c   1.000
_cell.angle_alpha   90.00
_cell.angle_beta   90.00
_cell.angle_gamma   90.00
#
_symmetry.space_group_name_H-M   'P 1'
#
loop_
_entity.id
_entity.type
_entity.pdbx_description
1 polymer ?
#
loop_
_entity_poly.entity_id
_entity_poly.type
_entity_poly.pdbx_seq_one_letter_code
_entity_poly.pdbx_strand_id
1 'polypeptide(L)'
;MNYRQAAARGARCTKRLSHTQKEAFQEALATYIDRGFCTIVQNNSVDNYNGGPSFDQCQQADNHPTTPCRIVLDYRVLNRYLLRGGRTQNDLQGTLLQLRGFRYFVASDISKAFCQMKASLHDLAYTNYTCIGDYTVLWSSVSFGTSSAPNFLECCTYDITTEADALRKAGATLTLSPLVDPYLYDDDTLAEVLLLPTPEAFDYIRQGPMVPKEFVLLKYVDDLFNGGDSPELASQANDFSLHILGGHGLKADSIKNVRSWSQSSTEETTSKSLLGYHYRDEQLFVVYSGQLPSGATTKRAACSALASLYDPLGIFIEYDLKGRLIWRRICENYKSWSDPIDTNVANDLEDWVKECQAVTTRGSPAI
;
A
#
# COMPACT_ATOMS: atom_id res chain seq x y z
N MET A 1 -7.37 16.30 -22.72
CA MET A 1 -6.27 15.58 -23.43
C MET A 1 -6.84 15.01 -24.73
N ASN A 2 -6.06 14.82 -25.80
CA ASN A 2 -6.58 14.13 -26.99
C ASN A 2 -6.76 12.63 -26.69
N TYR A 3 -8.01 12.17 -26.64
CA TYR A 3 -8.38 10.79 -26.28
C TYR A 3 -7.59 9.72 -27.04
N ARG A 4 -7.43 9.88 -28.36
CA ARG A 4 -6.74 8.91 -29.22
C ARG A 4 -5.29 8.67 -28.77
N GLN A 5 -4.64 9.70 -28.19
CA GLN A 5 -3.27 9.59 -27.66
C GLN A 5 -3.22 8.85 -26.31
N ALA A 6 -4.29 8.85 -25.53
CA ALA A 6 -4.42 8.07 -24.30
C ALA A 6 -4.75 6.60 -24.62
N ALA A 7 -5.75 6.37 -25.47
CA ALA A 7 -6.15 5.03 -25.94
C ALA A 7 -4.97 4.30 -26.62
N ALA A 8 -4.30 4.96 -27.57
CA ALA A 8 -3.11 4.39 -28.22
C ALA A 8 -1.88 4.27 -27.30
N ARG A 9 -1.86 4.91 -26.12
CA ARG A 9 -0.84 4.70 -25.08
C ARG A 9 -1.16 3.47 -24.24
N GLY A 10 -2.41 3.31 -23.80
CA GLY A 10 -2.88 2.11 -23.10
C GLY A 10 -2.53 0.83 -23.84
N ALA A 11 -2.88 0.77 -25.13
CA ALA A 11 -2.61 -0.40 -25.98
C ALA A 11 -1.11 -0.65 -26.19
N ARG A 12 -0.26 0.39 -26.16
CA ARG A 12 1.20 0.23 -26.26
C ARG A 12 1.82 -0.36 -24.99
N CYS A 13 1.16 -0.22 -23.84
CA CYS A 13 1.61 -0.86 -22.60
C CYS A 13 1.43 -2.39 -22.66
N THR A 14 0.27 -2.88 -23.10
CA THR A 14 0.00 -4.33 -23.21
C THR A 14 0.68 -4.98 -24.42
N LYS A 15 0.87 -4.26 -25.54
CA LYS A 15 1.53 -4.81 -26.75
C LYS A 15 2.94 -5.34 -26.55
N ARG A 16 3.66 -4.90 -25.51
CA ARG A 16 5.03 -5.34 -25.18
C ARG A 16 5.10 -6.49 -24.17
N LEU A 17 3.97 -6.90 -23.62
CA LEU A 17 3.88 -7.98 -22.63
C LEU A 17 3.95 -9.36 -23.29
N SER A 18 4.55 -10.33 -22.59
CA SER A 18 4.44 -11.75 -22.93
C SER A 18 3.01 -12.26 -22.78
N HIS A 19 2.72 -13.49 -23.21
CA HIS A 19 1.40 -14.12 -23.05
C HIS A 19 0.97 -14.12 -21.56
N THR A 20 1.82 -14.70 -20.69
CA THR A 20 1.62 -14.77 -19.24
C THR A 20 1.47 -13.41 -18.57
N GLN A 21 2.17 -12.39 -19.08
CA GLN A 21 2.02 -11.02 -18.58
C GLN A 21 0.71 -10.35 -19.02
N LYS A 22 0.12 -10.76 -20.15
CA LYS A 22 -1.21 -10.31 -20.60
C LYS A 22 -2.33 -11.00 -19.83
N GLU A 23 -2.19 -12.30 -19.57
CA GLU A 23 -3.11 -13.07 -18.73
C GLU A 23 -3.15 -12.48 -17.31
N ALA A 24 -1.99 -12.36 -16.67
CA ALA A 24 -1.87 -11.73 -15.36
C ALA A 24 -2.39 -10.27 -15.32
N PHE A 25 -2.29 -9.52 -16.43
CA PHE A 25 -2.85 -8.17 -16.55
C PHE A 25 -4.38 -8.18 -16.69
N GLN A 26 -4.93 -9.06 -17.53
CA GLN A 26 -6.38 -9.26 -17.70
C GLN A 26 -7.00 -9.61 -16.34
N GLU A 27 -6.50 -10.68 -15.71
CA GLU A 27 -6.86 -11.12 -14.36
C GLU A 27 -6.80 -9.99 -13.33
N ALA A 28 -5.72 -9.19 -13.32
CA ALA A 28 -5.57 -8.11 -12.36
C ALA A 28 -6.54 -6.95 -12.57
N LEU A 29 -6.95 -6.68 -13.83
CA LEU A 29 -7.99 -5.68 -14.12
C LEU A 29 -9.35 -6.19 -13.65
N ALA A 30 -9.64 -7.45 -13.97
CA ALA A 30 -10.77 -8.23 -13.50
C ALA A 30 -10.99 -8.05 -11.97
N THR A 31 -9.95 -8.25 -11.15
CA THR A 31 -10.01 -8.10 -9.69
C THR A 31 -10.45 -6.71 -9.19
N TYR A 32 -10.22 -5.63 -9.94
CA TYR A 32 -10.74 -4.30 -9.57
C TYR A 32 -12.22 -4.13 -9.96
N ILE A 33 -12.68 -4.84 -10.99
CA ILE A 33 -14.06 -4.83 -11.46
C ILE A 33 -14.94 -5.67 -10.53
N ASP A 34 -14.55 -6.90 -10.22
CA ASP A 34 -15.26 -7.79 -9.27
C ASP A 34 -15.39 -7.19 -7.86
N ARG A 35 -14.40 -6.40 -7.42
CA ARG A 35 -14.46 -5.65 -6.13
C ARG A 35 -15.25 -4.33 -6.23
N GLY A 36 -15.86 -4.02 -7.37
CA GLY A 36 -16.70 -2.82 -7.57
C GLY A 36 -15.93 -1.50 -7.50
N PHE A 37 -14.64 -1.50 -7.86
CA PHE A 37 -13.77 -0.32 -7.84
C PHE A 37 -13.73 0.43 -9.18
N CYS A 38 -13.98 -0.27 -10.29
CA CYS A 38 -14.03 0.30 -11.63
C CYS A 38 -14.89 -0.54 -12.59
N THR A 39 -15.27 0.02 -13.74
CA THR A 39 -15.93 -0.68 -14.86
C THR A 39 -15.25 -0.38 -16.19
N ILE A 40 -15.33 -1.30 -17.15
CA ILE A 40 -14.92 -1.08 -18.54
C ILE A 40 -16.08 -0.38 -19.28
N VAL A 41 -15.83 0.82 -19.80
CA VAL A 41 -16.83 1.63 -20.53
C VAL A 41 -16.66 1.57 -22.05
N GLN A 42 -15.49 1.13 -22.54
CA GLN A 42 -15.23 0.90 -23.97
C GLN A 42 -14.07 -0.09 -24.18
N ASN A 43 -14.20 -0.95 -25.19
CA ASN A 43 -13.06 -1.67 -25.78
C ASN A 43 -12.59 -0.92 -27.04
N ASN A 44 -11.45 -0.24 -26.93
CA ASN A 44 -10.86 0.64 -27.95
C ASN A 44 -10.26 -0.10 -29.15
N SER A 45 -10.16 -1.44 -29.09
CA SER A 45 -9.77 -2.23 -30.26
C SER A 45 -10.87 -2.28 -31.33
N VAL A 46 -12.15 -2.14 -30.92
CA VAL A 46 -13.32 -2.27 -31.79
C VAL A 46 -13.48 -1.08 -32.75
N ASP A 47 -13.17 0.14 -32.29
CA ASP A 47 -13.27 1.38 -33.08
C ASP A 47 -11.91 1.85 -33.67
N ASN A 48 -10.87 1.04 -33.52
CA ASN A 48 -9.48 1.42 -33.80
C ASN A 48 -9.00 2.68 -33.05
N TYR A 49 -9.39 2.84 -31.78
CA TYR A 49 -8.91 3.88 -30.86
C TYR A 49 -9.24 5.33 -31.31
N ASN A 50 -10.38 5.53 -31.99
CA ASN A 50 -10.76 6.77 -32.67
C ASN A 50 -11.83 7.63 -31.97
N GLY A 51 -12.74 7.02 -31.22
CA GLY A 51 -13.81 7.68 -30.46
C GLY A 51 -13.67 7.41 -28.96
N GLY A 52 -14.07 8.36 -28.13
CA GLY A 52 -14.22 8.13 -26.68
C GLY A 52 -15.62 7.59 -26.34
N PRO A 53 -15.81 7.08 -25.11
CA PRO A 53 -17.10 6.53 -24.69
C PRO A 53 -18.17 7.64 -24.65
N SER A 54 -19.41 7.29 -24.96
CA SER A 54 -20.55 8.17 -24.71
C SER A 54 -20.84 8.27 -23.21
N PHE A 55 -21.60 9.30 -22.82
CA PHE A 55 -22.03 9.47 -21.43
C PHE A 55 -22.83 8.27 -20.91
N ASP A 56 -23.65 7.65 -21.77
CA ASP A 56 -24.51 6.51 -21.42
C ASP A 56 -23.71 5.20 -21.33
N GLN A 57 -22.68 5.03 -22.16
CA GLN A 57 -21.72 3.91 -22.06
C GLN A 57 -20.94 3.93 -20.73
N CYS A 58 -20.91 5.07 -20.03
CA CYS A 58 -20.25 5.20 -18.74
C CYS A 58 -21.10 4.75 -17.54
N GLN A 59 -22.28 4.14 -17.77
CA GLN A 59 -23.21 3.70 -16.72
C GLN A 59 -23.44 2.18 -16.67
N GLN A 60 -22.70 1.36 -17.42
CA GLN A 60 -22.85 -0.10 -17.47
C GLN A 60 -21.60 -0.83 -16.95
N ALA A 61 -21.77 -2.07 -16.48
CA ALA A 61 -20.70 -2.86 -15.87
C ALA A 61 -20.93 -4.38 -16.01
N ASP A 62 -19.84 -5.10 -16.32
CA ASP A 62 -19.73 -6.56 -16.46
C ASP A 62 -18.51 -7.07 -15.66
N ASN A 63 -18.61 -8.25 -15.04
CA ASN A 63 -17.65 -8.78 -14.04
C ASN A 63 -16.73 -9.90 -14.58
N HIS A 64 -15.53 -10.07 -13.98
CA HIS A 64 -14.63 -11.22 -14.19
C HIS A 64 -13.44 -11.26 -13.17
N PRO A 65 -12.81 -12.43 -12.88
CA PRO A 65 -11.65 -12.59 -11.95
C PRO A 65 -10.30 -12.97 -12.65
N THR A 66 -9.09 -13.21 -12.07
CA THR A 66 -8.27 -12.81 -10.86
C THR A 66 -6.98 -13.70 -10.83
N THR A 67 -5.73 -13.39 -10.42
CA THR A 67 -4.88 -12.17 -10.19
C THR A 67 -3.39 -12.64 -10.05
N PRO A 68 -2.35 -12.07 -10.72
CA PRO A 68 -1.21 -11.56 -9.93
C PRO A 68 -0.47 -10.29 -10.44
N CYS A 69 -0.93 -9.56 -11.47
CA CYS A 69 -0.21 -8.36 -11.94
C CYS A 69 -0.48 -7.08 -11.11
N ARG A 70 0.51 -6.18 -10.98
CA ARG A 70 0.31 -4.82 -10.46
C ARG A 70 0.04 -3.84 -11.60
N ILE A 71 -1.23 -3.47 -11.77
CA ILE A 71 -1.64 -2.37 -12.65
C ILE A 71 -1.01 -1.04 -12.21
N VAL A 72 -0.66 -0.19 -13.19
CA VAL A 72 -0.12 1.17 -13.00
C VAL A 72 -0.85 2.13 -13.94
N LEU A 73 -1.32 3.26 -13.41
CA LEU A 73 -2.15 4.25 -14.12
C LEU A 73 -1.35 5.54 -14.39
N ASP A 74 -1.45 6.10 -15.61
CA ASP A 74 -0.62 7.24 -16.04
C ASP A 74 -1.25 8.61 -15.70
N TYR A 75 -1.42 8.89 -14.40
CA TYR A 75 -2.01 10.15 -13.92
C TYR A 75 -1.08 11.37 -13.95
N ARG A 76 0.09 11.31 -14.62
CA ARG A 76 1.10 12.40 -14.68
C ARG A 76 0.59 13.73 -15.28
N VAL A 77 -0.55 13.71 -15.96
CA VAL A 77 -1.23 14.92 -16.46
C VAL A 77 -2.40 15.32 -15.56
N LEU A 78 -3.17 14.37 -15.02
CA LEU A 78 -4.25 14.65 -14.07
C LEU A 78 -3.70 15.29 -12.78
N ASN A 79 -2.58 14.77 -12.26
CA ASN A 79 -1.85 15.27 -11.10
C ASN A 79 -1.23 16.68 -11.28
N ARG A 80 -1.48 17.35 -12.43
CA ARG A 80 -1.18 18.79 -12.64
C ARG A 80 -2.36 19.70 -12.32
N TYR A 81 -3.57 19.13 -12.23
CA TYR A 81 -4.82 19.83 -11.98
C TYR A 81 -5.45 19.44 -10.64
N LEU A 82 -5.16 18.22 -10.13
CA LEU A 82 -5.53 17.82 -8.78
C LEU A 82 -4.72 18.61 -7.73
N LEU A 83 -5.43 19.18 -6.75
CA LEU A 83 -4.81 19.63 -5.51
C LEU A 83 -4.34 18.40 -4.72
N ARG A 84 -3.07 18.37 -4.30
CA ARG A 84 -2.50 17.26 -3.52
C ARG A 84 -3.08 17.13 -2.10
N GLY A 85 -3.65 18.21 -1.58
CA GLY A 85 -4.05 18.31 -0.17
C GLY A 85 -2.85 18.54 0.76
N GLY A 86 -3.09 18.42 2.06
CA GLY A 86 -2.08 18.65 3.10
C GLY A 86 -1.06 17.53 3.22
N ARG A 87 0.06 17.81 3.89
CA ARG A 87 0.98 16.77 4.40
C ARG A 87 0.61 16.42 5.84
N THR A 88 -0.49 15.70 5.99
CA THR A 88 -1.01 15.21 7.29
C THR A 88 -0.54 13.80 7.64
N GLN A 89 0.22 13.15 6.75
CA GLN A 89 0.71 11.78 6.92
C GLN A 89 1.92 11.78 7.85
N ASN A 90 2.02 10.79 8.73
CA ASN A 90 3.23 10.53 9.52
C ASN A 90 4.41 10.27 8.58
N ASP A 91 5.59 10.78 8.93
CA ASP A 91 6.82 10.43 8.21
C ASP A 91 7.33 9.05 8.64
N LEU A 92 8.10 8.41 7.76
CA LEU A 92 8.55 7.03 7.98
C LEU A 92 9.50 6.90 9.19
N GLN A 93 10.30 7.93 9.50
CA GLN A 93 11.22 7.90 10.63
C GLN A 93 10.45 8.01 11.95
N GLY A 94 9.50 8.96 12.02
CA GLY A 94 8.56 9.10 13.14
C GLY A 94 7.77 7.81 13.40
N THR A 95 7.19 7.21 12.35
CA THR A 95 6.47 5.93 12.47
C THR A 95 7.38 4.81 12.99
N LEU A 96 8.57 4.62 12.41
CA LEU A 96 9.47 3.53 12.84
C LEU A 96 10.00 3.73 14.26
N LEU A 97 10.23 4.98 14.69
CA LEU A 97 10.61 5.29 16.08
C LEU A 97 9.45 5.04 17.06
N GLN A 98 8.23 5.47 16.73
CA GLN A 98 7.06 5.26 17.58
C GLN A 98 6.65 3.77 17.65
N LEU A 99 6.82 3.02 16.56
CA LEU A 99 6.57 1.57 16.50
C LEU A 99 7.46 0.79 17.48
N ARG A 100 8.71 1.22 17.67
CA ARG A 100 9.64 0.68 18.69
C ARG A 100 9.33 1.15 20.12
N GLY A 101 8.44 2.13 20.28
CA GLY A 101 7.89 2.50 21.59
C GLY A 101 6.85 1.51 22.12
N PHE A 102 6.29 0.65 21.25
CA PHE A 102 5.39 -0.42 21.67
C PHE A 102 6.15 -1.67 22.08
N ARG A 103 5.86 -2.19 23.29
CA ARG A 103 6.42 -3.45 23.79
C ARG A 103 5.99 -4.66 22.97
N TYR A 104 4.71 -4.71 22.59
CA TYR A 104 4.18 -5.65 21.61
C TYR A 104 3.35 -4.87 20.60
N PHE A 105 3.43 -5.23 19.31
CA PHE A 105 2.59 -4.62 18.27
C PHE A 105 2.09 -5.64 17.24
N VAL A 106 1.00 -5.29 16.59
CA VAL A 106 0.51 -5.94 15.37
C VAL A 106 0.50 -4.90 14.25
N ALA A 107 1.09 -5.25 13.11
CA ALA A 107 1.01 -4.49 11.87
C ALA A 107 -0.02 -5.13 10.91
N SER A 108 -0.88 -4.32 10.29
CA SER A 108 -1.99 -4.74 9.41
C SER A 108 -2.05 -3.89 8.12
N ASP A 109 -2.55 -4.46 7.01
CA ASP A 109 -2.68 -3.81 5.68
C ASP A 109 -4.15 -3.52 5.33
N ILE A 110 -4.51 -2.27 5.03
CA ILE A 110 -5.83 -1.93 4.46
C ILE A 110 -5.87 -2.33 2.98
N SER A 111 -6.38 -3.54 2.71
CA SER A 111 -6.46 -4.19 1.39
C SER A 111 -7.04 -3.30 0.27
N LYS A 112 -6.15 -2.63 -0.47
CA LYS A 112 -6.47 -1.65 -1.54
C LYS A 112 -7.11 -0.36 -1.00
N ALA A 113 -6.63 0.17 0.13
CA ALA A 113 -7.18 1.33 0.84
C ALA A 113 -7.80 2.43 -0.04
N PHE A 114 -7.05 2.99 -0.99
CA PHE A 114 -7.56 4.04 -1.87
C PHE A 114 -8.81 3.62 -2.66
N CYS A 115 -8.84 2.39 -3.16
CA CYS A 115 -9.97 1.85 -3.91
C CYS A 115 -11.19 1.56 -3.02
N GLN A 116 -11.06 1.53 -1.69
CA GLN A 116 -12.23 1.40 -0.79
C GLN A 116 -12.95 2.75 -0.61
N MET A 117 -12.24 3.87 -0.74
CA MET A 117 -12.84 5.21 -0.77
C MET A 117 -13.61 5.44 -2.08
N LYS A 118 -14.84 5.94 -1.99
CA LYS A 118 -15.66 6.27 -3.17
C LYS A 118 -15.34 7.66 -3.73
N ALA A 119 -15.42 7.78 -5.05
CA ALA A 119 -15.23 9.06 -5.72
C ALA A 119 -16.56 9.84 -5.81
N SER A 120 -16.46 11.17 -5.75
CA SER A 120 -17.59 12.07 -5.95
C SER A 120 -18.21 11.89 -7.34
N LEU A 121 -19.53 11.71 -7.39
CA LEU A 121 -20.28 11.55 -8.64
C LEU A 121 -20.14 12.76 -9.58
N HIS A 122 -19.89 13.96 -9.02
CA HIS A 122 -19.64 15.18 -9.80
C HIS A 122 -18.26 15.17 -10.46
N ASP A 123 -17.27 14.52 -9.84
CA ASP A 123 -15.87 14.53 -10.29
C ASP A 123 -15.52 13.35 -11.20
N LEU A 124 -16.29 12.24 -11.14
CA LEU A 124 -16.11 11.04 -11.97
C LEU A 124 -15.80 11.34 -13.44
N ALA A 125 -16.55 12.28 -14.03
CA ALA A 125 -16.45 12.66 -15.44
C ALA A 125 -15.10 13.29 -15.81
N TYR A 126 -14.36 13.84 -14.84
CA TYR A 126 -13.14 14.61 -15.04
C TYR A 126 -11.88 13.87 -14.55
N THR A 127 -11.98 13.15 -13.44
CA THR A 127 -10.82 12.59 -12.72
C THR A 127 -10.67 11.07 -12.90
N ASN A 128 -11.74 10.34 -13.23
CA ASN A 128 -11.77 8.89 -13.01
C ASN A 128 -11.73 8.00 -14.28
N TYR A 129 -11.62 8.57 -15.48
CA TYR A 129 -11.36 7.76 -16.69
C TYR A 129 -9.87 7.45 -16.86
N THR A 130 -9.54 6.24 -17.32
CA THR A 130 -8.19 5.90 -17.79
C THR A 130 -8.24 4.85 -18.90
N CYS A 131 -7.49 5.08 -19.97
CA CYS A 131 -7.26 4.07 -21.00
C CYS A 131 -6.12 3.14 -20.56
N ILE A 132 -6.38 1.84 -20.48
CA ILE A 132 -5.38 0.84 -20.08
C ILE A 132 -5.54 -0.46 -20.87
N GLY A 133 -4.42 -0.95 -21.40
CA GLY A 133 -4.47 -1.96 -22.45
C GLY A 133 -5.35 -1.46 -23.60
N ASP A 134 -6.21 -2.35 -24.10
CA ASP A 134 -7.14 -2.01 -25.17
C ASP A 134 -8.47 -1.44 -24.65
N TYR A 135 -8.61 -1.19 -23.34
CA TYR A 135 -9.85 -0.73 -22.69
C TYR A 135 -9.80 0.74 -22.27
N THR A 136 -10.96 1.35 -22.12
CA THR A 136 -11.17 2.56 -21.31
C THR A 136 -12.01 2.19 -20.10
N VAL A 137 -11.52 2.59 -18.93
CA VAL A 137 -12.01 2.17 -17.62
C VAL A 137 -12.44 3.41 -16.84
N LEU A 138 -13.62 3.37 -16.22
CA LEU A 138 -14.12 4.36 -15.26
C LEU A 138 -13.96 3.81 -13.85
N TRP A 139 -13.26 4.55 -12.99
CA TRP A 139 -13.11 4.20 -11.57
C TRP A 139 -14.28 4.77 -10.76
N SER A 140 -15.04 3.93 -10.06
CA SER A 140 -16.08 4.38 -9.11
C SER A 140 -15.49 4.75 -7.74
N SER A 141 -14.30 4.24 -7.46
CA SER A 141 -13.50 4.52 -6.28
C SER A 141 -12.30 5.45 -6.59
N VAL A 142 -11.62 5.94 -5.55
CA VAL A 142 -10.38 6.70 -5.71
C VAL A 142 -9.26 5.78 -6.21
N SER A 143 -8.70 6.11 -7.37
CA SER A 143 -7.68 5.29 -8.03
C SER A 143 -6.26 5.60 -7.58
N PHE A 144 -5.43 4.56 -7.52
CA PHE A 144 -4.03 4.64 -7.11
C PHE A 144 -3.17 5.41 -8.14
N GLY A 145 -2.19 6.17 -7.64
CA GLY A 145 -1.31 7.00 -8.46
C GLY A 145 -1.85 8.41 -8.75
N THR A 146 -3.09 8.72 -8.36
CA THR A 146 -3.53 10.11 -8.21
C THR A 146 -2.77 10.78 -7.06
N SER A 147 -2.46 12.08 -7.18
CA SER A 147 -1.63 12.77 -6.17
C SER A 147 -2.35 13.07 -4.86
N SER A 148 -3.70 13.05 -4.85
CA SER A 148 -4.54 13.38 -3.70
C SER A 148 -4.98 12.16 -2.88
N ALA A 149 -4.99 10.95 -3.45
CA ALA A 149 -5.44 9.72 -2.76
C ALA A 149 -4.83 9.49 -1.36
N PRO A 150 -3.53 9.76 -1.12
CA PRO A 150 -2.96 9.61 0.23
C PRO A 150 -3.55 10.59 1.24
N ASN A 151 -3.81 11.85 0.86
CA ASN A 151 -4.46 12.81 1.75
C ASN A 151 -5.95 12.52 1.94
N PHE A 152 -6.66 12.04 0.90
CA PHE A 152 -8.03 11.57 1.04
C PHE A 152 -8.12 10.43 2.07
N LEU A 153 -7.17 9.48 2.06
CA LEU A 153 -7.13 8.39 3.03
C LEU A 153 -6.91 8.90 4.45
N GLU A 154 -5.99 9.84 4.68
CA GLU A 154 -5.85 10.43 6.01
C GLU A 154 -7.15 11.10 6.47
N CYS A 155 -7.78 11.94 5.63
CA CYS A 155 -9.02 12.63 5.97
C CYS A 155 -10.14 11.63 6.33
N CYS A 156 -10.38 10.61 5.50
CA CYS A 156 -11.40 9.59 5.80
C CYS A 156 -11.10 8.79 7.08
N THR A 157 -9.83 8.55 7.40
CA THR A 157 -9.46 7.84 8.65
C THR A 157 -9.39 8.73 9.89
N TYR A 158 -9.28 10.06 9.74
CA TYR A 158 -9.14 10.98 10.87
C TYR A 158 -10.41 10.99 11.73
N ASP A 159 -11.58 11.09 11.07
CA ASP A 159 -12.87 11.07 11.76
C ASP A 159 -13.08 9.73 12.48
N ILE A 160 -12.80 8.60 11.81
CA ILE A 160 -12.89 7.24 12.38
C ILE A 160 -11.92 7.06 13.57
N THR A 161 -10.74 7.66 13.52
CA THR A 161 -9.77 7.62 14.64
C THR A 161 -10.26 8.48 15.82
N THR A 162 -11.00 9.55 15.53
CA THR A 162 -11.63 10.40 16.56
C THR A 162 -12.80 9.67 17.23
N GLU A 163 -13.61 8.95 16.47
CA GLU A 163 -14.68 8.05 16.95
C GLU A 163 -14.11 6.91 17.82
N ALA A 164 -13.01 6.29 17.41
CA ALA A 164 -12.32 5.27 18.18
C ALA A 164 -11.84 5.78 19.56
N ASP A 165 -11.30 7.01 19.60
CA ASP A 165 -10.89 7.66 20.85
C ASP A 165 -12.09 8.12 21.70
N ALA A 166 -13.22 8.50 21.09
CA ALA A 166 -14.46 8.82 21.78
C ALA A 166 -15.08 7.58 22.46
N LEU A 167 -15.22 6.46 21.74
CA LEU A 167 -15.63 5.16 22.28
C LEU A 167 -14.74 4.74 23.46
N ARG A 168 -13.42 4.79 23.26
CA ARG A 168 -12.41 4.51 24.30
C ARG A 168 -12.62 5.36 25.57
N LYS A 169 -12.83 6.68 25.40
CA LYS A 169 -13.06 7.61 26.52
C LYS A 169 -14.36 7.33 27.27
N ALA A 170 -15.44 7.01 26.56
CA ALA A 170 -16.69 6.58 27.19
C ALA A 170 -16.48 5.27 27.98
N GLY A 171 -15.90 4.26 27.33
CA GLY A 171 -15.61 2.95 27.93
C GLY A 171 -14.66 3.01 29.11
N ALA A 172 -13.78 4.02 29.17
CA ALA A 172 -12.90 4.27 30.31
C ALA A 172 -13.66 4.47 31.64
N THR A 173 -14.91 4.94 31.59
CA THR A 173 -15.76 5.17 32.77
C THR A 173 -16.61 3.95 33.17
N LEU A 174 -16.88 3.03 32.24
CA LEU A 174 -17.81 1.89 32.43
C LEU A 174 -17.21 0.70 33.21
N THR A 175 -15.88 0.62 33.32
CA THR A 175 -15.19 -0.50 33.98
C THR A 175 -13.85 -0.06 34.56
N LEU A 176 -13.22 -0.88 35.41
CA LEU A 176 -11.82 -0.69 35.82
C LEU A 176 -10.83 -1.48 34.95
N SER A 177 -11.28 -2.53 34.26
CA SER A 177 -10.47 -3.37 33.33
C SER A 177 -9.73 -2.54 32.26
N PRO A 178 -8.54 -2.95 31.77
CA PRO A 178 -7.88 -2.31 30.62
C PRO A 178 -8.62 -2.54 29.29
N LEU A 179 -9.51 -3.54 29.24
CA LEU A 179 -10.37 -3.86 28.10
C LEU A 179 -11.85 -3.69 28.51
N VAL A 180 -12.63 -3.00 27.68
CA VAL A 180 -14.06 -2.74 27.88
C VAL A 180 -14.87 -3.72 27.04
N ASP A 181 -15.85 -4.37 27.66
CA ASP A 181 -16.84 -5.19 26.96
C ASP A 181 -17.83 -4.26 26.20
N PRO A 182 -17.99 -4.41 24.87
CA PRO A 182 -18.89 -3.55 24.09
C PRO A 182 -20.36 -3.61 24.51
N TYR A 183 -20.82 -4.67 25.19
CA TYR A 183 -22.19 -4.73 25.71
C TYR A 183 -22.45 -3.77 26.89
N LEU A 184 -21.43 -3.10 27.43
CA LEU A 184 -21.59 -2.10 28.49
C LEU A 184 -22.03 -0.72 27.96
N TYR A 185 -21.89 -0.43 26.66
CA TYR A 185 -22.36 0.83 26.10
C TYR A 185 -23.88 0.80 25.88
N ASP A 186 -24.61 1.72 26.50
CA ASP A 186 -26.02 1.97 26.22
C ASP A 186 -26.23 2.76 24.91
N ASP A 187 -27.48 2.83 24.45
CA ASP A 187 -27.82 3.49 23.17
C ASP A 187 -27.56 5.01 23.21
N ASP A 188 -27.73 5.65 24.37
CA ASP A 188 -27.48 7.09 24.54
C ASP A 188 -25.97 7.40 24.40
N THR A 189 -25.11 6.59 25.03
CA THR A 189 -23.64 6.70 24.89
C THR A 189 -23.20 6.48 23.45
N LEU A 190 -23.74 5.46 22.76
CA LEU A 190 -23.41 5.19 21.35
C LEU A 190 -23.97 6.27 20.41
N ALA A 191 -25.10 6.89 20.75
CA ALA A 191 -25.65 8.03 20.01
C ALA A 191 -24.79 9.30 20.14
N GLU A 192 -24.08 9.50 21.25
CA GLU A 192 -23.17 10.64 21.44
C GLU A 192 -21.81 10.45 20.74
N VAL A 193 -21.24 9.24 20.75
CA VAL A 193 -19.84 9.03 20.28
C VAL A 193 -19.68 8.60 18.82
N LEU A 194 -20.70 8.00 18.19
CA LEU A 194 -20.58 7.48 16.82
C LEU A 194 -20.82 8.55 15.75
N LEU A 195 -20.09 8.47 14.64
CA LEU A 195 -20.22 9.35 13.47
C LEU A 195 -21.55 9.12 12.72
N LEU A 196 -22.06 7.88 12.76
CA LEU A 196 -23.30 7.45 12.13
C LEU A 196 -24.11 6.63 13.14
N PRO A 197 -24.78 7.28 14.12
CA PRO A 197 -25.53 6.59 15.16
C PRO A 197 -26.84 6.01 14.60
N THR A 198 -26.81 4.72 14.26
CA THR A 198 -28.00 3.94 13.86
C THR A 198 -28.08 2.65 14.70
N PRO A 199 -29.26 2.02 14.83
CA PRO A 199 -29.38 0.75 15.55
C PRO A 199 -28.43 -0.34 15.04
N GLU A 200 -28.23 -0.40 13.72
CA GLU A 200 -27.30 -1.34 13.08
C GLU A 200 -25.84 -1.04 13.43
N ALA A 201 -25.48 0.24 13.59
CA ALA A 201 -24.15 0.65 14.07
C ALA A 201 -23.97 0.30 15.56
N PHE A 202 -25.00 0.45 16.39
CA PHE A 202 -24.95 0.08 17.81
C PHE A 202 -24.75 -1.42 17.98
N ASP A 203 -25.52 -2.22 17.24
CA ASP A 203 -25.37 -3.68 17.17
C ASP A 203 -23.99 -4.09 16.63
N TYR A 204 -23.49 -3.40 15.60
CA TYR A 204 -22.16 -3.66 15.04
C TYR A 204 -21.04 -3.42 16.06
N ILE A 205 -21.11 -2.35 16.85
CA ILE A 205 -20.14 -2.10 17.93
C ILE A 205 -20.27 -3.15 19.04
N ARG A 206 -21.50 -3.47 19.48
CA ARG A 206 -21.76 -4.47 20.55
C ARG A 206 -21.31 -5.88 20.19
N GLN A 207 -21.39 -6.25 18.90
CA GLN A 207 -20.93 -7.55 18.37
C GLN A 207 -19.42 -7.55 18.02
N GLY A 208 -18.70 -6.47 18.31
CA GLY A 208 -17.28 -6.30 18.03
C GLY A 208 -16.33 -6.91 19.07
N PRO A 209 -15.01 -6.75 18.87
CA PRO A 209 -13.98 -7.11 19.84
C PRO A 209 -13.95 -6.12 21.02
N MET A 210 -13.20 -6.45 22.08
CA MET A 210 -13.12 -5.59 23.26
C MET A 210 -12.47 -4.24 22.95
N VAL A 211 -13.04 -3.15 23.46
CA VAL A 211 -12.47 -1.81 23.26
C VAL A 211 -11.31 -1.60 24.25
N PRO A 212 -10.07 -1.36 23.80
CA PRO A 212 -8.95 -1.09 24.68
C PRO A 212 -9.05 0.32 25.28
N LYS A 213 -8.82 0.46 26.59
CA LYS A 213 -8.77 1.78 27.24
C LYS A 213 -7.58 2.62 26.83
N GLU A 214 -6.42 1.98 26.63
CA GLU A 214 -5.23 2.63 26.07
C GLU A 214 -5.10 2.17 24.62
N PHE A 215 -5.26 3.12 23.70
CA PHE A 215 -5.32 2.87 22.26
C PHE A 215 -4.46 3.88 21.52
N VAL A 216 -3.58 3.39 20.66
CA VAL A 216 -2.76 4.22 19.78
C VAL A 216 -2.72 3.54 18.41
N LEU A 217 -3.59 4.00 17.50
CA LEU A 217 -3.54 3.63 16.09
C LEU A 217 -2.45 4.44 15.40
N LEU A 218 -1.25 3.88 15.32
CA LEU A 218 -0.17 4.44 14.52
C LEU A 218 -0.41 4.06 13.06
N LYS A 219 -0.32 5.04 12.14
CA LYS A 219 -0.59 4.86 10.71
C LYS A 219 0.61 5.24 9.85
N TYR A 220 0.77 4.56 8.71
CA TYR A 220 1.58 5.03 7.60
C TYR A 220 0.90 4.69 6.28
N VAL A 221 0.13 5.64 5.75
CA VAL A 221 -0.70 5.47 4.54
C VAL A 221 -1.72 4.33 4.73
N ASP A 222 -1.51 3.17 4.10
CA ASP A 222 -2.33 1.95 4.16
C ASP A 222 -1.81 0.90 5.16
N ASP A 223 -0.62 1.08 5.73
CA ASP A 223 -0.11 0.31 6.87
C ASP A 223 -0.69 0.86 8.21
N LEU A 224 -1.15 -0.05 9.07
CA LEU A 224 -1.68 0.21 10.41
C LEU A 224 -0.86 -0.52 11.47
N PHE A 225 -0.64 0.12 12.62
CA PHE A 225 0.13 -0.43 13.74
C PHE A 225 -0.60 -0.18 15.06
N ASN A 226 -0.86 -1.26 15.80
CA ASN A 226 -1.52 -1.22 17.10
C ASN A 226 -0.63 -1.88 18.15
N GLY A 227 -0.41 -1.21 19.27
CA GLY A 227 0.49 -1.65 20.34
C GLY A 227 -0.20 -2.07 21.63
N GLY A 228 0.56 -2.68 22.54
CA GLY A 228 0.12 -2.97 23.91
C GLY A 228 1.24 -3.54 24.79
N ASP A 229 1.03 -3.51 26.12
CA ASP A 229 1.97 -4.05 27.11
C ASP A 229 1.98 -5.58 27.20
N SER A 230 1.02 -6.25 26.55
CA SER A 230 0.99 -7.69 26.38
C SER A 230 0.59 -8.07 24.93
N PRO A 231 0.93 -9.29 24.47
CA PRO A 231 0.45 -9.84 23.20
C PRO A 231 -1.08 -9.83 23.05
N GLU A 232 -1.81 -9.98 24.16
CA GLU A 232 -3.27 -9.95 24.21
C GLU A 232 -3.80 -8.52 23.98
N LEU A 233 -3.28 -7.53 24.71
CA LEU A 233 -3.67 -6.12 24.54
C LEU A 233 -3.36 -5.61 23.13
N ALA A 234 -2.18 -5.94 22.60
CA ALA A 234 -1.80 -5.59 21.23
C ALA A 234 -2.70 -6.27 20.17
N SER A 235 -3.19 -7.49 20.45
CA SER A 235 -4.16 -8.16 19.56
C SER A 235 -5.53 -7.50 19.63
N GLN A 236 -6.09 -7.29 20.82
CA GLN A 236 -7.40 -6.65 21.00
C GLN A 236 -7.43 -5.23 20.44
N ALA A 237 -6.36 -4.44 20.63
CA ALA A 237 -6.23 -3.12 20.04
C ALA A 237 -6.18 -3.17 18.51
N ASN A 238 -5.48 -4.15 17.93
CA ASN A 238 -5.50 -4.37 16.50
C ASN A 238 -6.90 -4.73 16.00
N ASP A 239 -7.53 -5.72 16.60
CA ASP A 239 -8.82 -6.24 16.16
C ASP A 239 -9.93 -5.17 16.30
N PHE A 240 -9.90 -4.36 17.37
CA PHE A 240 -10.74 -3.16 17.51
C PHE A 240 -10.51 -2.15 16.38
N SER A 241 -9.25 -1.83 16.05
CA SER A 241 -8.94 -0.91 14.95
C SER A 241 -9.46 -1.42 13.59
N LEU A 242 -9.35 -2.73 13.34
CA LEU A 242 -9.81 -3.34 12.10
C LEU A 242 -11.33 -3.45 12.03
N HIS A 243 -12.00 -3.62 13.17
CA HIS A 243 -13.46 -3.62 13.29
C HIS A 243 -14.03 -2.22 13.00
N ILE A 244 -13.54 -1.17 13.66
CA ILE A 244 -14.09 0.19 13.47
C ILE A 244 -13.81 0.72 12.05
N LEU A 245 -12.60 0.51 11.52
CA LEU A 245 -12.30 0.82 10.11
C LEU A 245 -13.14 -0.04 9.13
N GLY A 246 -13.39 -1.31 9.48
CA GLY A 246 -14.20 -2.24 8.71
C GLY A 246 -15.67 -1.84 8.61
N GLY A 247 -16.25 -1.28 9.69
CA GLY A 247 -17.60 -0.72 9.72
C GLY A 247 -17.78 0.44 8.74
N HIS A 248 -16.79 1.34 8.68
CA HIS A 248 -16.72 2.43 7.69
C HIS A 248 -16.21 1.98 6.31
N GLY A 249 -16.12 0.67 6.05
CA GLY A 249 -15.80 0.09 4.74
C GLY A 249 -14.31 0.04 4.39
N LEU A 250 -13.40 0.46 5.27
CA LEU A 250 -11.94 0.36 5.10
C LEU A 250 -11.43 -1.00 5.60
N LYS A 251 -11.75 -2.07 4.86
CA LYS A 251 -11.47 -3.45 5.27
C LYS A 251 -9.99 -3.82 5.09
N ALA A 252 -9.39 -4.37 6.15
CA ALA A 252 -8.03 -4.90 6.14
C ALA A 252 -7.98 -6.40 5.81
N ASP A 253 -6.77 -6.90 5.55
CA ASP A 253 -6.49 -8.32 5.26
C ASP A 253 -5.75 -8.98 6.43
N SER A 254 -6.51 -9.49 7.41
CA SER A 254 -5.97 -9.99 8.68
C SER A 254 -5.04 -11.20 8.56
N ILE A 255 -5.03 -11.88 7.41
CA ILE A 255 -4.13 -13.00 7.10
C ILE A 255 -2.67 -12.53 6.99
N LYS A 256 -2.46 -11.24 6.66
CA LYS A 256 -1.11 -10.65 6.51
C LYS A 256 -0.51 -10.10 7.80
N ASN A 257 -1.22 -10.18 8.92
CA ASN A 257 -0.88 -9.40 10.12
C ASN A 257 0.49 -9.80 10.70
N VAL A 258 1.44 -8.87 10.70
CA VAL A 258 2.79 -9.04 11.24
C VAL A 258 2.77 -8.74 12.74
N ARG A 259 2.72 -9.80 13.55
CA ARG A 259 2.87 -9.73 15.02
C ARG A 259 4.34 -9.58 15.40
N SER A 260 4.65 -8.69 16.35
CA SER A 260 6.03 -8.42 16.80
C SER A 260 6.66 -9.57 17.59
N TRP A 261 5.83 -10.47 18.12
CA TRP A 261 6.21 -11.67 18.87
C TRP A 261 6.12 -12.96 18.03
N SER A 262 6.66 -14.06 18.56
CA SER A 262 6.52 -15.41 17.99
C SER A 262 5.25 -16.11 18.50
N GLN A 263 4.58 -16.89 17.65
CA GLN A 263 3.50 -17.78 18.08
C GLN A 263 3.92 -19.27 18.13
N SER A 264 5.12 -19.62 17.63
CA SER A 264 5.68 -20.97 17.73
C SER A 264 7.21 -20.98 17.71
N SER A 265 7.84 -21.96 18.38
CA SER A 265 9.29 -22.17 18.37
C SER A 265 9.87 -22.56 17.00
N THR A 266 9.02 -22.67 15.97
CA THR A 266 9.38 -22.90 14.57
C THR A 266 9.42 -21.62 13.71
N GLU A 267 8.86 -20.50 14.19
CA GLU A 267 8.82 -19.21 13.46
C GLU A 267 10.04 -18.31 13.72
N GLU A 268 10.89 -18.66 14.70
CA GLU A 268 11.97 -17.79 15.22
C GLU A 268 13.04 -17.40 14.19
N THR A 269 13.05 -18.02 13.00
CA THR A 269 14.07 -17.79 11.95
C THR A 269 13.59 -16.97 10.75
N THR A 270 12.29 -16.69 10.59
CA THR A 270 11.75 -15.96 9.43
C THR A 270 11.58 -14.47 9.70
N SER A 271 12.43 -13.65 9.07
CA SER A 271 12.29 -12.18 9.11
C SER A 271 10.98 -11.74 8.44
N LYS A 272 10.25 -10.84 9.10
CA LYS A 272 8.95 -10.33 8.64
C LYS A 272 9.16 -8.99 7.91
N SER A 273 8.45 -8.75 6.81
CA SER A 273 8.53 -7.46 6.09
C SER A 273 7.77 -6.37 6.84
N LEU A 274 8.38 -5.21 7.06
CA LEU A 274 7.84 -4.14 7.88
C LEU A 274 8.28 -2.77 7.33
N LEU A 275 7.38 -2.04 6.67
CA LEU A 275 7.65 -0.74 6.01
C LEU A 275 8.88 -0.76 5.06
N GLY A 276 9.13 -1.93 4.44
CA GLY A 276 10.25 -2.19 3.55
C GLY A 276 11.59 -2.54 4.22
N TYR A 277 11.65 -2.50 5.55
CA TYR A 277 12.72 -3.14 6.33
C TYR A 277 12.36 -4.60 6.61
N HIS A 278 13.35 -5.41 6.99
CA HIS A 278 13.12 -6.71 7.61
C HIS A 278 13.11 -6.57 9.14
N TYR A 279 12.11 -7.15 9.80
CA TYR A 279 11.98 -7.17 11.26
C TYR A 279 12.23 -8.58 11.81
N ARG A 280 13.09 -8.67 12.82
CA ARG A 280 13.36 -9.88 13.63
C ARG A 280 13.97 -9.44 14.96
N ASP A 281 13.70 -10.14 16.06
CA ASP A 281 14.39 -9.93 17.36
C ASP A 281 14.35 -8.47 17.88
N GLU A 282 13.22 -7.78 17.73
CA GLU A 282 13.02 -6.34 18.07
C GLU A 282 13.93 -5.36 17.29
N GLN A 283 14.60 -5.84 16.25
CA GLN A 283 15.54 -5.12 15.40
C GLN A 283 15.01 -4.97 13.97
N LEU A 284 15.40 -3.86 13.32
CA LEU A 284 15.17 -3.60 11.90
C LEU A 284 16.46 -3.87 11.11
N PHE A 285 16.34 -4.44 9.93
CA PHE A 285 17.45 -4.73 9.02
C PHE A 285 17.16 -4.09 7.66
N VAL A 286 18.13 -3.35 7.11
CA VAL A 286 18.10 -2.85 5.72
C VAL A 286 17.93 -4.04 4.78
N VAL A 287 17.22 -3.86 3.66
CA VAL A 287 16.93 -4.94 2.71
C VAL A 287 17.72 -4.77 1.41
N TYR A 288 18.49 -5.79 1.05
CA TYR A 288 18.94 -5.97 -0.33
C TYR A 288 18.25 -7.20 -0.92
N SER A 289 17.45 -6.98 -1.96
CA SER A 289 16.67 -8.04 -2.65
C SER A 289 17.28 -8.53 -3.97
N GLY A 290 18.40 -7.92 -4.37
CA GLY A 290 19.01 -8.13 -5.67
C GLY A 290 19.81 -9.42 -5.79
N GLN A 291 20.09 -9.79 -7.04
CA GLN A 291 20.91 -10.94 -7.40
C GLN A 291 22.06 -10.50 -8.32
N LEU A 292 23.14 -11.27 -8.32
CA LEU A 292 24.21 -11.10 -9.30
C LEU A 292 23.67 -11.42 -10.71
N PRO A 293 23.90 -10.56 -11.72
CA PRO A 293 23.52 -10.85 -13.10
C PRO A 293 24.24 -12.11 -13.61
N SER A 294 23.52 -13.03 -14.25
CA SER A 294 24.11 -14.21 -14.86
C SER A 294 24.69 -13.89 -16.25
N GLY A 295 25.99 -14.15 -16.42
CA GLY A 295 26.70 -13.92 -17.69
C GLY A 295 27.06 -12.44 -17.91
N ALA A 296 26.98 -11.97 -19.15
CA ALA A 296 27.38 -10.61 -19.51
C ALA A 296 26.39 -9.57 -18.94
N THR A 297 26.83 -8.82 -17.92
CA THR A 297 26.00 -7.76 -17.31
C THR A 297 25.66 -6.67 -18.32
N THR A 298 24.37 -6.39 -18.49
CA THR A 298 23.89 -5.24 -19.27
C THR A 298 23.59 -4.04 -18.38
N LYS A 299 23.54 -2.83 -18.97
CA LYS A 299 23.09 -1.62 -18.28
C LYS A 299 21.75 -1.81 -17.56
N ARG A 300 20.81 -2.56 -18.13
CA ARG A 300 19.53 -2.93 -17.48
C ARG A 300 19.73 -3.82 -16.27
N ALA A 301 20.54 -4.87 -16.37
CA ALA A 301 20.80 -5.79 -15.26
C ALA A 301 21.50 -5.07 -14.10
N ALA A 302 22.51 -4.24 -14.39
CA ALA A 302 23.19 -3.42 -13.40
C ALA A 302 22.24 -2.41 -12.72
N CYS A 303 21.39 -1.72 -13.50
CA CYS A 303 20.35 -0.85 -12.94
C CYS A 303 19.40 -1.60 -11.99
N SER A 304 19.06 -2.85 -12.31
CA SER A 304 18.19 -3.68 -11.48
C SER A 304 18.86 -4.06 -10.16
N ALA A 305 20.13 -4.52 -10.20
CA ALA A 305 20.89 -4.85 -8.99
C ALA A 305 21.08 -3.62 -8.09
N LEU A 306 21.54 -2.50 -8.66
CA LEU A 306 21.76 -1.25 -7.91
C LEU A 306 20.48 -0.70 -7.28
N ALA A 307 19.34 -0.80 -7.98
CA ALA A 307 18.03 -0.41 -7.45
C ALA A 307 17.39 -1.44 -6.49
N SER A 308 18.06 -2.56 -6.18
CA SER A 308 17.55 -3.56 -5.23
C SER A 308 18.00 -3.38 -3.78
N LEU A 309 18.85 -2.38 -3.50
CA LEU A 309 19.07 -1.87 -2.15
C LEU A 309 17.91 -0.96 -1.77
N TYR A 310 17.16 -1.33 -0.73
CA TYR A 310 16.05 -0.54 -0.21
C TYR A 310 16.37 -0.07 1.21
N ASP A 311 16.71 1.21 1.31
CA ASP A 311 16.98 1.90 2.56
C ASP A 311 16.36 3.31 2.52
N PRO A 312 15.07 3.46 2.89
CA PRO A 312 14.35 4.71 2.79
C PRO A 312 14.74 5.76 3.85
N LEU A 313 15.45 5.37 4.92
CA LEU A 313 16.02 6.29 5.91
C LEU A 313 17.48 6.69 5.61
N GLY A 314 18.19 5.95 4.75
CA GLY A 314 19.59 6.24 4.40
C GLY A 314 20.58 5.90 5.52
N ILE A 315 20.34 4.82 6.24
CA ILE A 315 21.18 4.27 7.33
C ILE A 315 22.52 3.76 6.77
N PHE A 316 22.50 3.11 5.59
CA PHE A 316 23.66 2.56 4.87
C PHE A 316 24.07 3.49 3.70
N ILE A 317 24.13 4.80 3.97
CA ILE A 317 24.41 5.85 2.98
C ILE A 317 25.74 5.66 2.24
N GLU A 318 26.73 5.04 2.87
CA GLU A 318 28.02 4.70 2.27
C GLU A 318 27.91 3.63 1.19
N TYR A 319 27.02 2.63 1.38
CA TYR A 319 26.74 1.60 0.37
C TYR A 319 25.88 2.16 -0.76
N ASP A 320 24.87 2.98 -0.45
CA ASP A 320 24.09 3.70 -1.46
C ASP A 320 24.98 4.65 -2.30
N LEU A 321 25.91 5.37 -1.67
CA LEU A 321 26.86 6.24 -2.36
C LEU A 321 27.81 5.45 -3.28
N LYS A 322 28.37 4.32 -2.83
CA LYS A 322 29.14 3.39 -3.71
C LYS A 322 28.31 2.99 -4.93
N GLY A 323 27.06 2.55 -4.72
CA GLY A 323 26.15 2.14 -5.78
C GLY A 323 25.83 3.26 -6.77
N ARG A 324 25.60 4.49 -6.28
CA ARG A 324 25.38 5.67 -7.13
C ARG A 324 26.60 6.05 -7.97
N LEU A 325 27.83 5.87 -7.45
CA LEU A 325 29.06 6.11 -8.20
C LEU A 325 29.26 5.08 -9.32
N ILE A 326 28.94 3.80 -9.07
CA ILE A 326 28.91 2.75 -10.10
C ILE A 326 27.84 3.09 -11.16
N TRP A 327 26.62 3.43 -10.75
CA TRP A 327 25.54 3.80 -11.67
C TRP A 327 25.89 5.01 -12.55
N ARG A 328 26.57 6.01 -11.96
CA ARG A 328 27.06 7.18 -12.68
C ARG A 328 28.03 6.79 -13.80
N ARG A 329 29.07 6.00 -13.50
CA ARG A 329 30.03 5.47 -14.50
C ARG A 329 29.31 4.71 -15.62
N ILE A 330 28.28 3.92 -15.28
CA ILE A 330 27.48 3.20 -16.26
C ILE A 330 26.67 4.16 -17.17
N CYS A 331 26.02 5.19 -16.62
CA CYS A 331 25.27 6.17 -17.42
C CYS A 331 26.16 7.09 -18.27
N GLU A 332 27.37 7.41 -17.80
CA GLU A 332 28.34 8.22 -18.53
C GLU A 332 28.85 7.49 -19.79
N ASN A 333 29.10 6.18 -19.72
CA ASN A 333 29.64 5.40 -20.83
C ASN A 333 28.59 4.69 -21.70
N TYR A 334 27.58 4.05 -21.09
CA TYR A 334 26.58 3.22 -21.80
C TYR A 334 25.26 3.97 -21.96
N LYS A 335 24.60 3.80 -23.11
CA LYS A 335 23.41 4.60 -23.47
C LYS A 335 22.16 3.75 -23.57
N SER A 336 22.16 2.70 -24.39
CA SER A 336 21.02 1.78 -24.50
C SER A 336 20.95 0.84 -23.29
N TRP A 337 19.75 0.38 -22.98
CA TRP A 337 19.51 -0.53 -21.86
C TRP A 337 20.09 -1.94 -22.07
N SER A 338 20.33 -2.33 -23.31
CA SER A 338 20.87 -3.64 -23.67
C SER A 338 22.39 -3.65 -23.85
N ASP A 339 23.05 -2.49 -23.67
CA ASP A 339 24.50 -2.37 -23.79
C ASP A 339 25.17 -3.24 -22.71
N PRO A 340 26.10 -4.15 -23.05
CA PRO A 340 26.95 -4.83 -22.08
C PRO A 340 27.93 -3.84 -21.46
N ILE A 341 28.11 -3.90 -20.14
CA ILE A 341 29.12 -3.08 -19.45
C ILE A 341 30.48 -3.79 -19.47
N ASP A 342 31.58 -3.04 -19.31
CA ASP A 342 32.91 -3.62 -19.28
C ASP A 342 33.16 -4.46 -18.01
N THR A 343 34.13 -5.37 -18.08
CA THR A 343 34.44 -6.32 -17.01
C THR A 343 34.85 -5.63 -15.70
N ASN A 344 35.49 -4.46 -15.73
CA ASN A 344 35.89 -3.78 -14.50
C ASN A 344 34.68 -3.19 -13.79
N VAL A 345 33.77 -2.52 -14.52
CA VAL A 345 32.51 -2.00 -13.95
C VAL A 345 31.57 -3.15 -13.54
N ALA A 346 31.63 -4.30 -14.22
CA ALA A 346 30.91 -5.50 -13.81
C ALA A 346 31.45 -6.09 -12.49
N ASN A 347 32.77 -6.14 -12.32
CA ASN A 347 33.41 -6.59 -11.08
C ASN A 347 33.13 -5.62 -9.92
N ASP A 348 33.27 -4.30 -10.15
CA ASP A 348 32.93 -3.26 -9.16
C ASP A 348 31.48 -3.39 -8.66
N LEU A 349 30.55 -3.72 -9.57
CA LEU A 349 29.16 -4.02 -9.24
C LEU A 349 29.03 -5.33 -8.46
N GLU A 350 29.67 -6.41 -8.91
CA GLU A 350 29.58 -7.72 -8.26
C GLU A 350 30.08 -7.67 -6.81
N ASP A 351 31.19 -6.98 -6.54
CA ASP A 351 31.71 -6.86 -5.18
C ASP A 351 30.83 -5.93 -4.30
N TRP A 352 30.26 -4.86 -4.86
CA TRP A 352 29.22 -4.07 -4.17
C TRP A 352 27.97 -4.89 -3.84
N VAL A 353 27.54 -5.80 -4.73
CA VAL A 353 26.41 -6.71 -4.46
C VAL A 353 26.75 -7.67 -3.32
N LYS A 354 27.97 -8.23 -3.28
CA LYS A 354 28.43 -9.10 -2.18
C LYS A 354 28.49 -8.33 -0.85
N GLU A 355 29.03 -7.11 -0.85
CA GLU A 355 29.02 -6.22 0.32
C GLU A 355 27.59 -6.03 0.85
N CYS A 356 26.66 -5.58 -0.02
CA CYS A 356 25.26 -5.37 0.35
C CYS A 356 24.61 -6.64 0.89
N GLN A 357 24.79 -7.80 0.24
CA GLN A 357 24.25 -9.08 0.71
C GLN A 357 24.82 -9.53 2.06
N ALA A 358 26.05 -9.12 2.42
CA ALA A 358 26.65 -9.41 3.72
C ALA A 358 26.14 -8.51 4.84
N VAL A 359 25.91 -7.21 4.59
CA VAL A 359 25.53 -6.23 5.64
C VAL A 359 24.03 -6.07 5.86
N THR A 360 23.18 -6.45 4.89
CA THR A 360 21.71 -6.24 4.94
C THR A 360 20.97 -7.41 5.61
N THR A 361 20.26 -8.23 4.83
CA THR A 361 19.32 -9.30 5.25
C THR A 361 19.93 -10.40 6.15
N ARG A 362 21.26 -10.39 6.35
CA ARG A 362 22.01 -11.31 7.22
C ARG A 362 23.08 -10.61 8.09
N GLY A 363 23.15 -9.28 8.05
CA GLY A 363 24.23 -8.50 8.64
C GLY A 363 23.83 -7.81 9.95
N SER A 364 24.34 -6.60 10.14
CA SER A 364 24.08 -5.81 11.35
C SER A 364 22.66 -5.23 11.36
N PRO A 365 22.02 -5.11 12.54
CA PRO A 365 20.78 -4.37 12.66
C PRO A 365 21.00 -2.90 12.32
N ALA A 366 20.00 -2.29 11.71
CA ALA A 366 20.02 -0.93 11.20
C ALA A 366 19.74 0.10 12.31
N ILE A 367 18.81 -0.21 13.23
CA ILE A 367 18.49 0.55 14.45
C ILE A 367 17.99 -0.40 15.53
#